data_AF-A0A383DKT8-F1
#
_entry.id   AF-A0A383DKT8-F1
#
_cell.length_a   1.000
_cell.length_b   1.000
_cell.length_c   1.000
_cell.angle_alpha   90.00
_cell.angle_beta   90.00
_cell.angle_gamma   90.00
#
_symmetry.space_group_name_H-M   'P 1'
#
loop_
_entity.id
_entity.type
_entity.pdbx_description
1 polymer ?
#
loop_
_entity_poly.entity_id
_entity_poly.type
_entity_poly.pdbx_seq_one_letter_code
_entity_poly.pdbx_strand_id
1 'polypeptide(L)' 'MNDLTRKLPFDCQVIDQGPVEVANPYTGETCSLVPDAVAVYDTIKGAELFKQHDLVRKGLDWFRKHEPKAY' A
#
# COMPACT_ATOMS: atom_id res chain seq x y z
N MET A 1 -4.52 15.98 -12.08
CA MET A 1 -3.29 16.34 -11.38
C MET A 1 -3.10 15.27 -10.32
N ASN A 2 -2.29 14.25 -10.60
CA ASN A 2 -2.04 13.15 -9.67
C ASN A 2 -1.05 13.64 -8.60
N ASP A 3 -1.52 13.78 -7.36
CA ASP A 3 -0.71 14.10 -6.19
C ASP A 3 0.26 12.94 -5.88
N LEU A 4 1.35 12.84 -6.63
CA LEU A 4 2.52 11.98 -6.35
C LEU A 4 3.37 12.53 -5.18
N THR A 5 2.78 13.33 -4.29
CA THR A 5 3.48 14.22 -3.34
C THR A 5 3.52 13.68 -1.91
N ARG A 6 3.10 12.44 -1.66
CA ARG A 6 3.19 11.82 -0.33
C ARG A 6 4.53 11.15 -0.14
N LYS A 7 5.16 11.39 1.02
CA LYS A 7 6.42 10.73 1.38
C LYS A 7 6.15 9.25 1.65
N LEU A 8 6.66 8.39 0.77
CA LEU A 8 6.54 6.93 0.89
C LEU A 8 7.41 6.37 2.02
N PRO A 9 7.01 5.24 2.63
CA PRO A 9 7.74 4.65 3.76
C PRO A 9 9.07 3.98 3.35
N PHE A 10 9.23 3.66 2.07
CA PHE A 10 10.40 3.03 1.46
C PHE A 10 10.42 3.35 -0.04
N ASP A 11 11.52 2.99 -0.70
CA ASP A 11 11.66 3.14 -2.15
C ASP A 11 10.83 2.07 -2.86
N CYS A 12 9.64 2.44 -3.33
CA CYS A 12 8.74 1.58 -4.09
C CYS A 12 8.29 2.29 -5.37
N GLN A 13 8.18 1.52 -6.45
CA GLN A 13 7.83 2.05 -7.75
C GLN A 13 6.31 2.13 -7.90
N VAL A 14 5.79 3.32 -8.19
CA VAL A 14 4.39 3.53 -8.54
C VAL A 14 4.23 3.31 -10.05
N ILE A 15 3.50 2.26 -10.42
CA ILE A 15 3.33 1.86 -11.84
C ILE A 15 1.93 2.20 -12.33
N ASP A 16 0.93 2.17 -11.45
CA ASP A 16 -0.46 2.46 -11.82
C ASP A 16 -0.67 3.94 -12.16
N GLN A 17 -1.50 4.18 -13.16
CA GLN A 17 -1.83 5.54 -13.62
C GLN A 17 -3.10 6.09 -12.97
N GLY A 18 -3.89 5.25 -12.31
CA GLY A 18 -5.14 5.61 -11.66
C GLY A 18 -5.49 4.69 -10.49
N PRO A 19 -6.56 5.01 -9.75
CA PRO A 19 -6.98 4.21 -8.59
C PRO A 19 -7.33 2.77 -8.96
N VAL A 20 -6.98 1.84 -8.09
CA VAL A 20 -7.22 0.40 -8.26
C VAL A 20 -8.07 -0.10 -7.09
N GLU A 21 -9.08 -0.92 -7.39
CA GLU A 21 -9.80 -1.65 -6.35
C GLU A 21 -9.02 -2.88 -5.90
N VAL A 22 -8.73 -2.94 -4.60
CA VAL A 22 -7.99 -4.04 -3.98
C VAL A 22 -8.92 -4.74 -2.99
N ALA A 23 -8.97 -6.08 -3.05
CA ALA A 23 -9.72 -6.90 -2.12
C ALA A 23 -8.84 -7.37 -0.96
N ASN A 24 -9.34 -7.29 0.27
CA ASN A 24 -8.72 -7.91 1.42
C ASN A 24 -8.75 -9.44 1.25
N PRO A 25 -7.61 -10.13 1.24
CA PRO A 25 -7.57 -11.57 0.99
C PRO A 25 -8.20 -12.41 2.11
N TYR A 26 -8.47 -11.85 3.28
CA TYR A 26 -9.04 -12.55 4.43
C TYR A 26 -10.56 -12.39 4.56
N THR A 27 -11.09 -11.22 4.21
CA THR A 27 -12.53 -10.91 4.36
C THR A 27 -13.26 -10.78 3.02
N GLY A 28 -12.54 -10.54 1.92
CA GLY A 28 -13.11 -10.26 0.60
C GLY A 28 -13.63 -8.83 0.43
N GLU A 29 -13.55 -7.98 1.46
CA GLU A 29 -13.94 -6.57 1.37
C GLU A 29 -13.00 -5.81 0.44
N THR A 30 -13.56 -4.96 -0.42
CA THR A 30 -12.79 -4.17 -1.39
C THR A 30 -12.60 -2.73 -0.93
N CYS A 31 -11.47 -2.14 -1.30
CA CYS A 31 -11.18 -0.73 -1.10
C CYS A 31 -10.51 -0.15 -2.36
N SER A 32 -10.89 1.07 -2.76
CA SER A 32 -10.20 1.80 -3.83
C SER A 32 -8.94 2.46 -3.28
N LEU A 33 -7.78 2.04 -3.77
CA LEU A 33 -6.47 2.61 -3.43
C LEU A 33 -5.96 3.50 -4.55
N VAL A 34 -5.34 4.61 -4.18
CA VAL A 34 -4.57 5.46 -5.10
C VAL A 34 -3.24 4.76 -5.48
N PRO A 35 -2.64 5.09 -6.64
CA PRO A 35 -1.45 4.38 -7.15
C PRO A 35 -0.28 4.24 -6.17
N ASP A 36 -0.02 5.26 -5.36
CA ASP A 36 1.03 5.26 -4.36
C ASP A 36 0.72 4.28 -3.21
N ALA A 37 -0.52 4.23 -2.76
CA ALA A 37 -0.98 3.25 -1.78
C ALA A 37 -0.93 1.82 -2.33
N VAL A 38 -1.27 1.61 -3.62
CA VAL A 38 -1.13 0.30 -4.28
C VAL A 38 0.33 -0.17 -4.25
N ALA A 39 1.28 0.70 -4.60
CA ALA A 39 2.71 0.37 -4.54
C ALA A 39 3.18 -0.01 -3.13
N VAL A 40 2.70 0.69 -2.09
CA VAL A 40 3.01 0.35 -0.70
C VAL A 40 2.39 -1.01 -0.32
N TYR A 41 1.15 -1.28 -0.75
CA TYR A 41 0.47 -2.56 -0.49
C TYR A 41 1.22 -3.74 -1.12
N ASP A 42 1.58 -3.62 -2.39
CA ASP A 42 2.32 -4.68 -3.11
C ASP A 42 3.68 -4.94 -2.47
N THR A 43 4.35 -3.88 -2.03
CA THR A 43 5.64 -4.01 -1.31
C THR A 43 5.45 -4.70 0.03
N ILE A 44 4.37 -4.43 0.77
CA ILE A 44 4.05 -5.14 2.02
C ILE A 44 3.83 -6.63 1.73
N LYS A 45 3.06 -6.98 0.70
CA LYS A 45 2.80 -8.38 0.34
C LYS A 45 4.05 -9.12 -0.11
N GLY A 46 4.93 -8.47 -0.86
CA GLY A 46 6.26 -9.00 -1.16
C GLY A 46 7.09 -9.21 0.11
N ALA A 47 7.13 -8.21 1.00
CA ALA A 47 7.88 -8.29 2.26
C ALA A 47 7.35 -9.40 3.19
N GLU A 48 6.03 -9.65 3.23
CA GLU A 48 5.42 -10.77 3.96
C GLU A 48 5.96 -12.11 3.45
N LEU A 49 6.00 -12.31 2.12
CA LEU A 49 6.50 -13.54 1.50
C LEU A 49 7.98 -13.79 1.82
N PHE A 50 8.80 -12.73 1.82
CA PHE A 50 10.23 -12.80 2.15
C PHE A 50 10.55 -12.67 3.65
N LYS A 51 9.53 -12.64 4.52
CA LYS A 51 9.68 -12.49 5.98
C LYS A 51 10.45 -11.23 6.39
N GLN A 52 10.37 -10.16 5.61
CA GLN A 52 10.99 -8.86 5.90
C GLN A 52 10.07 -8.04 6.81
N HIS A 53 9.92 -8.49 8.06
CA HIS A 53 8.94 -7.96 9.01
C HIS A 53 9.09 -6.46 9.31
N ASP A 54 10.30 -5.91 9.21
CA ASP A 54 10.54 -4.47 9.39
C ASP A 54 9.90 -3.63 8.28
N LEU A 55 9.93 -4.12 7.02
CA LEU A 55 9.27 -3.43 5.91
C LEU A 55 7.75 -3.55 6.02
N VAL A 56 7.26 -4.72 6.42
CA VAL A 56 5.82 -4.92 6.69
C VAL A 56 5.34 -3.92 7.73
N ARG A 57 6.05 -3.81 8.88
CA ARG A 57 5.68 -2.86 9.93
C ARG A 57 5.68 -1.41 9.44
N LYS A 58 6.73 -0.98 8.72
CA LYS A 58 6.83 0.38 8.17
C LYS A 58 5.69 0.70 7.20
N GLY A 59 5.36 -0.24 6.31
CA GLY A 59 4.25 -0.09 5.38
C GLY A 59 2.91 0.01 6.11
N LEU A 60 2.66 -0.86 7.08
CA LEU A 60 1.44 -0.85 7.90
C LEU A 60 1.28 0.45 8.70
N ASP A 61 2.36 0.96 9.30
CA ASP A 61 2.33 2.23 10.04
C ASP A 61 2.03 3.41 9.10
N TRP A 62 2.53 3.35 7.86
CA TRP A 62 2.22 4.35 6.84
C TRP A 62 0.75 4.29 6.39
N PHE A 63 0.22 3.08 6.15
CA PHE A 63 -1.19 2.85 5.80
C PHE A 63 -2.12 3.36 6.90
N ARG A 64 -1.83 3.06 8.16
CA ARG A 64 -2.62 3.55 9.31
C ARG A 64 -2.74 5.08 9.32
N LYS A 65 -1.71 5.81 8.85
CA LYS A 65 -1.68 7.28 8.84
C LYS A 65 -2.35 7.89 7.61
N HIS A 66 -2.16 7.30 6.43
CA HIS A 66 -2.57 7.92 5.16
C HIS A 66 -3.82 7.28 4.54
N GLU A 67 -4.03 6.00 4.80
CA GLU A 67 -5.11 5.19 4.24
C GLU A 67 -5.86 4.42 5.36
N PRO A 68 -6.38 5.11 6.39
CA PRO A 68 -6.98 4.45 7.57
C PRO A 68 -8.24 3.63 7.27
N LYS A 69 -8.88 3.85 6.12
CA LYS A 69 -10.02 3.05 5.66
C LYS A 69 -9.60 1.72 5.04
N ALA A 70 -8.35 1.61 4.61
CA ALA A 70 -7.76 0.42 4.00
C ALA A 70 -6.80 -0.33 4.94
N TYR A 71 -6.58 0.18 6.16
CA TYR A 71 -5.78 -0.43 7.21
C TYR A 71 -6.59 -1.43 8.03
#